data_AF-A0A543JDF6-F1
#
_entry.id   AF-A0A543JDF6-F1
#
_cell.length_a   1.000
_cell.length_b   1.000
_cell.length_c   1.000
_cell.angle_alpha   90.00
_cell.angle_beta   90.00
_cell.angle_gamma   90.00
#
_symmetry.space_group_name_H-M   'P 1'
#
loop_
_entity.id
_entity.type
_entity.pdbx_description
1 polymer ?
#
loop_
_entity_poly.entity_id
_entity_poly.type
_entity_poly.pdbx_seq_one_letter_code
_entity_poly.pdbx_strand_id
1 'polypeptide(L)'
;MTEHLSRADVLRGLGASAVGVAAGSLLGAGTASAAPEHPNVKLIKDYYAAYGSGDVDALRRFFADDVRWTIPGHHPLSGTKVGVEEVVAFFAELAKAGFRAEPIFLAADGEWVVDLHRGWSTRPAGLDITWALAFRIRGRRIVEAVNFAGDQHAADRFFWQAYPLAPVPDRLAGR
;
A
#
# COMPACT_ATOMS: atom_id res chain seq x y z
N MET A 1 1.92 -12.72 -36.96
CA MET A 1 2.35 -11.45 -36.33
C MET A 1 1.91 -11.55 -34.89
N THR A 2 2.77 -12.06 -34.01
CA THR A 2 2.45 -12.34 -32.61
C THR A 2 2.68 -11.05 -31.82
N GLU A 3 1.61 -10.42 -31.33
CA GLU A 3 1.70 -9.30 -30.40
C GLU A 3 2.36 -9.80 -29.10
N HIS A 4 3.53 -9.26 -28.80
CA HIS A 4 4.22 -9.51 -27.54
C HIS A 4 3.69 -8.48 -26.53
N LEU A 5 2.74 -8.89 -25.68
CA LEU A 5 2.29 -8.07 -24.56
C LEU A 5 3.50 -7.75 -23.66
N SER A 6 3.80 -6.47 -23.48
CA SER A 6 4.87 -6.02 -22.58
C SER A 6 4.41 -6.11 -21.12
N ARG A 7 5.35 -6.22 -20.18
CA ARG A 7 5.05 -6.08 -18.74
C ARG A 7 4.37 -4.74 -18.44
N ALA A 8 4.67 -3.71 -19.22
CA ALA A 8 4.01 -2.40 -19.13
C ALA A 8 2.53 -2.46 -19.55
N ASP A 9 2.17 -3.30 -20.51
CA ASP A 9 0.78 -3.43 -20.99
C ASP A 9 -0.08 -4.18 -19.97
N VAL A 10 0.50 -5.20 -19.31
CA VAL A 10 -0.14 -5.87 -18.17
C VAL A 10 -0.37 -4.90 -17.00
N LEU A 11 0.63 -4.08 -16.67
CA LEU A 11 0.51 -3.08 -15.59
C LEU A 11 -0.56 -2.01 -15.88
N ARG A 12 -0.71 -1.59 -17.15
CA ARG A 12 -1.75 -0.64 -17.57
C ARG A 12 -3.15 -1.28 -17.65
N GLY A 13 -3.23 -2.57 -17.99
CA GLY A 13 -4.49 -3.32 -18.13
C GLY A 13 -5.19 -3.64 -16.80
N LEU A 14 -4.47 -3.66 -15.67
CA LEU A 14 -5.05 -3.88 -14.33
C LEU A 14 -6.00 -2.76 -13.86
N GLY A 15 -6.16 -1.68 -14.64
CA GLY A 15 -7.15 -0.61 -14.41
C GLY A 15 -8.57 -0.90 -14.92
N ALA A 16 -8.84 -2.06 -15.54
CA ALA A 16 -10.19 -2.41 -15.97
C ALA A 16 -10.48 -3.91 -15.78
N SER A 17 -11.23 -4.24 -14.72
CA SER A 17 -12.02 -5.45 -14.53
C SER A 17 -11.45 -6.77 -15.09
N ALA A 18 -10.75 -7.56 -14.27
CA ALA A 18 -10.71 -9.00 -14.47
C ALA A 18 -10.43 -9.76 -13.16
N VAL A 19 -11.28 -10.75 -12.93
CA VAL A 19 -11.17 -11.86 -11.98
C VAL A 19 -9.78 -12.50 -12.07
N GLY A 20 -9.25 -12.92 -10.92
CA GLY A 20 -7.91 -13.45 -10.77
C GLY A 20 -7.54 -14.53 -11.77
N VAL A 21 -6.30 -14.45 -12.25
CA VAL A 21 -5.54 -15.58 -12.75
C VAL A 21 -4.13 -15.41 -12.23
N ALA A 22 -3.72 -16.32 -11.34
CA ALA A 22 -2.32 -16.52 -11.03
C ALA A 22 -1.58 -16.82 -12.34
N ALA A 23 -0.77 -15.89 -12.81
CA ALA A 23 0.08 -16.09 -13.98
C ALA A 23 1.22 -17.04 -13.59
N GLY A 24 0.94 -18.34 -13.68
CA GLY A 24 1.94 -19.38 -13.75
C GLY A 24 2.90 -19.09 -14.89
N SER A 25 4.18 -19.07 -14.53
CA SER A 25 5.35 -18.87 -15.38
C SER A 25 5.27 -19.55 -16.74
N LEU A 26 5.24 -18.77 -17.81
CA LEU A 26 5.57 -19.22 -19.15
C LEU A 26 6.57 -18.24 -19.75
N LEU A 27 7.83 -18.66 -19.72
CA LEU A 27 8.92 -18.48 -20.68
C LEU A 27 10.24 -18.62 -19.91
N GLY A 28 11.05 -19.59 -20.33
CA GLY A 28 12.20 -20.11 -19.60
C GLY A 28 13.16 -19.03 -19.12
N ALA A 29 13.51 -19.10 -17.84
CA ALA A 29 14.72 -18.50 -17.31
C ALA A 29 15.66 -19.66 -16.96
N GLY A 30 16.87 -19.61 -17.48
CA GLY A 30 17.96 -20.44 -16.97
C GLY A 30 18.03 -20.28 -15.45
N THR A 31 18.56 -21.28 -14.77
CA THR A 31 18.80 -21.24 -13.32
C THR A 31 19.89 -20.20 -13.02
N ALA A 32 19.53 -18.93 -13.11
CA ALA A 32 20.18 -17.89 -12.36
C ALA A 32 19.97 -18.29 -10.91
N SER A 33 21.07 -18.64 -10.22
CA SER A 33 21.06 -18.76 -8.78
C SER A 33 20.48 -17.46 -8.25
N ALA A 34 19.23 -17.50 -7.78
CA ALA A 34 18.59 -16.33 -7.23
C ALA A 34 19.45 -15.92 -6.04
N ALA A 35 20.06 -14.73 -6.12
CA ALA A 35 20.71 -14.14 -4.98
C ALA A 35 19.75 -14.22 -3.78
N PRO A 36 20.25 -14.53 -2.57
CA PRO A 36 19.38 -14.63 -1.40
C PRO A 36 18.51 -13.38 -1.29
N GLU A 37 17.21 -13.58 -1.04
CA GLU A 37 16.24 -12.49 -0.97
C GLU A 37 16.72 -11.44 0.03
N HIS A 38 16.69 -10.17 -0.39
CA HIS A 38 17.10 -9.08 0.48
C HIS A 38 16.22 -9.08 1.73
N PRO A 39 16.79 -9.05 2.96
CA PRO A 39 16.01 -9.25 4.17
C PRO A 39 14.90 -8.20 4.33
N ASN A 40 15.10 -6.97 3.82
CA ASN A 40 14.06 -5.93 3.84
C ASN A 40 12.90 -6.24 2.89
N VAL A 41 13.12 -6.90 1.75
CA VAL A 41 12.04 -7.38 0.88
C VAL A 41 11.18 -8.39 1.64
N LYS A 42 11.82 -9.35 2.34
CA LYS A 42 11.10 -10.31 3.18
C LYS A 42 10.26 -9.60 4.25
N LEU A 43 10.81 -8.57 4.91
CA LEU A 43 10.09 -7.80 5.94
C LEU A 43 8.80 -7.19 5.37
N ILE A 44 8.87 -6.56 4.19
CA ILE A 44 7.70 -5.94 3.55
C ILE A 44 6.69 -6.99 3.06
N LYS A 45 7.15 -8.16 2.58
CA LYS A 45 6.24 -9.29 2.26
C LYS A 45 5.49 -9.79 3.50
N ASP A 46 6.20 -9.98 4.61
CA ASP A 46 5.60 -10.40 5.88
C ASP A 46 4.60 -9.34 6.41
N TYR A 47 4.91 -8.04 6.20
CA TYR A 47 4.01 -6.93 6.50
C TYR A 47 2.73 -7.00 5.66
N TYR A 48 2.83 -7.21 4.34
CA TYR A 48 1.64 -7.35 3.48
C TYR A 48 0.80 -8.58 3.82
N ALA A 49 1.44 -9.70 4.19
CA ALA A 49 0.72 -10.88 4.65
C ALA A 49 -0.07 -10.60 5.94
N ALA A 50 0.53 -9.86 6.89
CA ALA A 50 -0.16 -9.42 8.10
C ALA A 50 -1.28 -8.43 7.79
N TYR A 51 -1.05 -7.46 6.90
CA TYR A 51 -2.09 -6.53 6.46
C TYR A 51 -3.28 -7.26 5.83
N GLY A 52 -3.01 -8.27 4.99
CA GLY A 52 -4.02 -9.09 4.33
C GLY A 52 -4.89 -9.92 5.29
N SER A 53 -4.41 -10.24 6.49
CA SER A 53 -5.22 -10.96 7.49
C SER A 53 -6.29 -10.09 8.14
N GLY A 54 -6.16 -8.76 8.05
CA GLY A 54 -7.04 -7.80 8.72
C GLY A 54 -6.74 -7.58 10.21
N ASP A 55 -5.69 -8.21 10.74
CA ASP A 55 -5.21 -7.99 12.11
C ASP A 55 -4.33 -6.73 12.14
N VAL A 56 -4.98 -5.59 12.40
CA VAL A 56 -4.32 -4.27 12.45
C VAL A 56 -3.32 -4.19 13.61
N ASP A 57 -3.57 -4.86 14.73
CA ASP A 57 -2.64 -4.85 15.87
C ASP A 57 -1.37 -5.65 15.58
N ALA A 58 -1.46 -6.72 14.80
CA ALA A 58 -0.29 -7.45 14.32
C ALA A 58 0.67 -6.58 13.48
N LEU A 59 0.20 -5.47 12.90
CA LEU A 59 1.05 -4.55 12.13
C LEU A 59 2.06 -3.80 13.02
N ARG A 60 1.75 -3.59 14.30
CA ARG A 60 2.60 -2.86 15.26
C ARG A 60 4.03 -3.40 15.30
N ARG A 61 4.20 -4.72 15.12
CA ARG A 61 5.51 -5.38 15.15
C ARG A 61 6.42 -5.03 13.97
N PHE A 62 5.91 -4.40 12.92
CA PHE A 62 6.70 -3.99 11.76
C PHE A 62 7.20 -2.56 11.86
N PHE A 63 6.59 -1.73 12.71
CA PHE A 63 6.90 -0.31 12.80
C PHE A 63 7.94 -0.03 13.89
N ALA A 64 8.78 0.97 13.66
CA ALA A 64 9.62 1.55 14.71
C ALA A 64 8.78 2.53 15.54
N ASP A 65 9.18 2.78 16.79
CA ASP A 65 8.46 3.69 17.68
C ASP A 65 8.36 5.11 17.09
N ASP A 66 9.37 5.52 16.32
CA ASP A 66 9.49 6.82 15.64
C ASP A 66 9.03 6.79 14.16
N VAL A 67 8.23 5.80 13.76
CA VAL A 67 7.76 5.64 12.37
C VAL A 67 7.06 6.91 11.85
N ARG A 68 7.32 7.25 10.59
CA ARG A 68 6.61 8.31 9.86
C ARG A 68 5.95 7.75 8.61
N TRP A 69 4.63 7.84 8.51
CA TRP A 69 3.88 7.33 7.36
C TRP A 69 3.19 8.47 6.63
N THR A 70 3.59 8.77 5.40
CA THR A 70 3.08 9.92 4.64
C THR A 70 2.12 9.49 3.54
N ILE A 71 0.90 9.99 3.61
CA ILE A 71 -0.16 9.78 2.62
C ILE A 71 -0.36 11.07 1.83
N PRO A 72 -0.20 11.05 0.49
CA PRO A 72 -0.33 12.24 -0.34
C PRO A 72 -1.80 12.68 -0.48
N GLY A 73 -2.00 13.90 -0.97
CA GLY A 73 -3.31 14.42 -1.32
C GLY A 73 -3.89 15.38 -0.30
N HIS A 74 -5.17 15.69 -0.49
CA HIS A 74 -5.90 16.66 0.32
C HIS A 74 -7.23 16.08 0.80
N HIS A 75 -7.16 14.97 1.52
CA HIS A 75 -8.33 14.24 2.02
C HIS A 75 -8.23 13.97 3.54
N PRO A 76 -9.32 13.57 4.22
CA PRO A 76 -9.38 13.45 5.68
C PRO A 76 -8.32 12.53 6.33
N LEU A 77 -7.82 11.54 5.59
CA LEU A 77 -6.76 10.63 6.05
C LEU A 77 -5.35 10.99 5.54
N SER A 78 -5.20 12.01 4.69
CA SER A 78 -3.90 12.44 4.13
C SER A 78 -2.96 13.02 5.19
N GLY A 79 -1.72 13.32 4.80
CA GLY A 79 -0.68 13.87 5.65
C GLY A 79 0.21 12.80 6.29
N THR A 80 1.15 13.24 7.12
CA THR A 80 2.08 12.35 7.82
C THR A 80 1.51 11.91 9.17
N LYS A 81 1.48 10.60 9.39
CA LYS A 81 1.21 9.96 10.69
C LYS A 81 2.52 9.74 11.41
N VAL A 82 2.60 10.13 12.67
CA VAL A 82 3.83 10.09 13.47
C VAL A 82 3.67 9.15 14.65
N GLY A 83 4.56 8.16 14.72
CA GLY A 83 4.53 7.12 15.74
C GLY A 83 3.52 6.02 15.43
N VAL A 84 3.67 4.91 16.15
CA VAL A 84 2.91 3.66 15.91
C VAL A 84 1.41 3.87 16.05
N GLU A 85 0.95 4.66 17.04
CA GLU A 85 -0.48 4.82 17.29
C GLU A 85 -1.21 5.54 16.16
N GLU A 86 -0.64 6.61 15.59
CA GLU A 86 -1.28 7.32 14.48
C GLU A 86 -1.29 6.46 13.20
N VAL A 87 -0.24 5.69 12.96
CA VAL A 87 -0.14 4.75 11.83
C VAL A 87 -1.18 3.64 11.97
N VAL A 88 -1.31 3.04 13.15
CA VAL A 88 -2.30 2.01 13.42
C VAL A 88 -3.72 2.56 13.34
N ALA A 89 -3.98 3.76 13.85
CA ALA A 89 -5.27 4.43 13.71
C ALA A 89 -5.63 4.64 12.23
N PHE A 90 -4.67 5.04 11.40
CA PHE A 90 -4.86 5.13 9.95
C PHE A 90 -5.22 3.77 9.34
N PHE A 91 -4.50 2.69 9.67
CA PHE A 91 -4.83 1.34 9.18
C PHE A 91 -6.19 0.83 9.67
N ALA A 92 -6.60 1.18 10.89
CA ALA A 92 -7.93 0.85 11.41
C ALA A 92 -9.03 1.51 10.57
N GLU A 93 -8.85 2.76 10.16
CA GLU A 93 -9.78 3.43 9.23
C GLU A 93 -9.82 2.72 7.87
N LEU A 94 -8.65 2.37 7.30
CA LEU A 94 -8.60 1.60 6.05
C LEU A 94 -9.32 0.24 6.17
N ALA A 95 -9.19 -0.45 7.31
CA ALA A 95 -9.87 -1.70 7.57
C ALA A 95 -11.41 -1.54 7.63
N LYS A 96 -11.90 -0.43 8.19
CA LYS A 96 -13.34 -0.08 8.14
C LYS A 96 -13.82 0.08 6.70
N ALA A 97 -13.01 0.71 5.84
CA ALA A 97 -13.31 0.81 4.41
C ALA A 97 -13.09 -0.50 3.61
N GLY A 98 -12.60 -1.55 4.29
CA GLY A 98 -12.29 -2.83 3.70
C GLY A 98 -11.24 -2.74 2.60
N PHE A 99 -10.23 -1.87 2.77
CA PHE A 99 -9.13 -1.76 1.84
C PHE A 99 -8.32 -3.06 1.78
N ARG A 100 -7.88 -3.39 0.58
CA ARG A 100 -7.04 -4.52 0.25
C ARG A 100 -5.85 -4.06 -0.57
N ALA A 101 -4.75 -4.81 -0.47
CA ALA A 101 -3.53 -4.56 -1.21
C ALA A 101 -2.98 -5.90 -1.72
N GLU A 102 -2.59 -5.93 -2.98
CA GLU A 102 -1.97 -7.08 -3.64
C GLU A 102 -0.62 -6.64 -4.22
N PRO A 103 0.50 -7.04 -3.60
CA PRO A 103 1.84 -6.69 -4.09
C PRO A 103 2.11 -7.28 -5.47
N ILE A 104 2.59 -6.43 -6.38
CA ILE A 104 2.95 -6.80 -7.76
C ILE A 104 4.48 -6.96 -7.88
N PHE A 105 5.23 -6.02 -7.29
CA PHE A 105 6.69 -5.97 -7.39
C PHE A 105 7.29 -5.32 -6.14
N LEU A 106 8.49 -5.78 -5.76
CA LEU A 106 9.31 -5.16 -4.71
C LEU A 106 10.76 -5.12 -5.16
N ALA A 107 11.45 -4.03 -4.89
CA ALA A 107 12.90 -3.88 -5.06
C ALA A 107 13.51 -3.26 -3.81
N ALA A 108 14.75 -3.64 -3.49
CA ALA A 108 15.49 -3.08 -2.37
C ALA A 108 16.79 -2.45 -2.83
N ASP A 109 17.18 -1.37 -2.15
CA ASP A 109 18.47 -0.72 -2.24
C ASP A 109 18.88 -0.20 -0.85
N GLY A 110 19.86 -0.88 -0.23
CA GLY A 110 20.27 -0.62 1.14
C GLY A 110 19.11 -0.69 2.15
N GLU A 111 18.85 0.41 2.85
CA GLU A 111 17.75 0.52 3.81
C GLU A 111 16.37 0.68 3.15
N TRP A 112 16.31 0.96 1.86
CA TRP A 112 15.07 1.23 1.16
C TRP A 112 14.47 -0.02 0.52
N VAL A 113 13.14 -0.09 0.53
CA VAL A 113 12.34 -1.00 -0.29
C VAL A 113 11.28 -0.17 -0.99
N VAL A 114 11.18 -0.29 -2.31
CA VAL A 114 10.05 0.27 -3.07
C VAL A 114 9.18 -0.87 -3.52
N ASP A 115 7.87 -0.71 -3.37
CA ASP A 115 6.90 -1.64 -3.93
C ASP A 115 6.06 -1.02 -5.06
N LEU A 116 5.39 -1.89 -5.78
CA LEU A 116 4.24 -1.58 -6.61
C LEU A 116 3.15 -2.58 -6.24
N HIS A 117 1.94 -2.12 -6.00
CA HIS A 117 0.82 -2.98 -5.65
C HIS A 117 -0.50 -2.44 -6.21
N ARG A 118 -1.47 -3.34 -6.42
CA ARG A 118 -2.86 -2.96 -6.64
C ARG A 118 -3.52 -2.73 -5.28
N GLY A 119 -4.24 -1.63 -5.10
CA GLY A 119 -4.96 -1.33 -3.87
C GLY A 119 -6.41 -0.93 -4.17
N TRP A 120 -7.36 -1.56 -3.47
CA TRP A 120 -8.78 -1.32 -3.71
C TRP A 120 -9.61 -1.32 -2.43
N SER A 121 -10.75 -0.64 -2.46
CA SER A 121 -11.74 -0.63 -1.38
C SER A 121 -12.87 -1.63 -1.63
N THR A 122 -13.47 -2.14 -0.55
CA THR A 122 -14.64 -3.03 -0.65
C THR A 122 -15.89 -2.45 0.00
N ARG A 123 -15.75 -1.48 0.92
CA ARG A 123 -16.88 -0.91 1.69
C ARG A 123 -16.67 0.60 1.97
N PRO A 124 -17.18 1.52 1.15
CA PRO A 124 -17.80 1.28 -0.15
C PRO A 124 -16.76 0.81 -1.16
N ALA A 125 -17.20 0.03 -2.15
CA ALA A 125 -16.41 -0.18 -3.35
C ALA A 125 -16.31 1.14 -4.14
N GLY A 126 -15.21 1.39 -4.84
CA GLY A 126 -15.09 2.56 -5.71
C GLY A 126 -13.66 3.04 -5.99
N LEU A 127 -12.70 2.70 -5.14
CA LEU A 127 -11.28 2.91 -5.44
C LEU A 127 -10.63 1.58 -5.78
N ASP A 128 -9.94 1.53 -6.92
CA ASP A 128 -9.14 0.39 -7.36
C ASP A 128 -8.06 0.92 -8.31
N ILE A 129 -6.87 1.14 -7.76
CA ILE A 129 -5.76 1.77 -8.47
C ILE A 129 -4.44 1.09 -8.11
N THR A 130 -3.42 1.36 -8.92
CA THR A 130 -2.04 0.99 -8.56
C THR A 130 -1.45 2.02 -7.60
N TRP A 131 -0.66 1.54 -6.65
CA TRP A 131 0.11 2.33 -5.69
C TRP A 131 1.57 1.91 -5.73
N ALA A 132 2.45 2.84 -5.41
CA ALA A 132 3.82 2.55 -5.04
C ALA A 132 4.10 3.13 -3.66
N LEU A 133 4.80 2.39 -2.82
CA LEU A 133 5.28 2.85 -1.51
C LEU A 133 6.79 2.74 -1.47
N ALA A 134 7.43 3.80 -0.95
CA ALA A 134 8.83 3.76 -0.57
C ALA A 134 8.91 3.57 0.95
N PHE A 135 9.55 2.49 1.39
CA PHE A 135 9.78 2.14 2.77
C PHE A 135 11.26 2.31 3.12
N ARG A 136 11.56 3.00 4.21
CA ARG A 136 12.90 2.98 4.83
C ARG A 136 12.87 2.09 6.06
N ILE A 137 13.84 1.20 6.16
CA ILE A 137 13.91 0.18 7.20
C ILE A 137 15.22 0.29 7.96
N ARG A 138 15.12 0.39 9.28
CA ARG A 138 16.24 0.41 10.22
C ARG A 138 15.96 -0.58 11.34
N GLY A 139 16.95 -1.39 11.72
CA GLY A 139 16.78 -2.35 12.83
C GLY A 139 15.62 -3.33 12.62
N ARG A 140 15.36 -3.76 11.38
CA ARG A 140 14.24 -4.66 11.00
C ARG A 140 12.84 -4.09 11.29
N ARG A 141 12.73 -2.77 11.37
CA ARG A 141 11.48 -2.04 11.52
C ARG A 141 11.36 -0.94 10.46
N ILE A 142 10.15 -0.70 10.00
CA ILE A 142 9.81 0.41 9.11
C ILE A 142 9.87 1.70 9.95
N VAL A 143 10.79 2.58 9.60
CA VAL A 143 10.93 3.92 10.20
C VAL A 143 10.27 4.99 9.34
N GLU A 144 10.06 4.71 8.06
CA GLU A 144 9.43 5.64 7.14
C GLU A 144 8.70 4.90 6.04
N ALA A 145 7.54 5.41 5.66
CA ALA A 145 6.79 4.97 4.49
C ALA A 145 6.18 6.20 3.79
N VAL A 146 6.27 6.23 2.46
CA VAL A 146 5.67 7.28 1.64
C VAL A 146 4.84 6.63 0.55
N ASN A 147 3.54 6.96 0.51
CA ASN A 147 2.62 6.46 -0.50
C ASN A 147 2.66 7.33 -1.76
N PHE A 148 2.51 6.70 -2.92
CA PHE A 148 2.33 7.33 -4.22
C PHE A 148 1.13 6.66 -4.92
N ALA A 149 0.08 7.43 -5.17
CA ALA A 149 -1.10 6.95 -5.88
C ALA A 149 -0.87 7.00 -7.40
N GLY A 150 -1.26 5.94 -8.11
CA GLY A 150 -1.30 5.94 -9.57
C GLY A 150 -2.32 6.93 -10.15
N ASP A 151 -3.38 7.22 -9.38
CA ASP A 151 -4.32 8.33 -9.63
C ASP A 151 -4.64 9.01 -8.30
N GLN A 152 -3.93 10.11 -8.01
CA GLN A 152 -4.13 10.89 -6.79
C GLN A 152 -5.53 11.51 -6.72
N HIS A 153 -6.10 11.91 -7.85
CA HIS A 153 -7.43 12.54 -7.86
C HIS A 153 -8.53 11.51 -7.55
N ALA A 154 -8.40 10.27 -8.03
CA ALA A 154 -9.30 9.18 -7.65
C ALA A 154 -9.21 8.87 -6.15
N ALA A 155 -8.00 8.79 -5.61
CA ALA A 155 -7.79 8.59 -4.17
C ALA A 155 -8.44 9.71 -3.34
N ASP A 156 -8.17 10.98 -3.67
CA ASP A 156 -8.74 12.13 -2.97
C ASP A 156 -10.28 12.09 -2.96
N ARG A 157 -10.90 11.87 -4.14
CA ARG A 157 -12.36 11.78 -4.26
C ARG A 157 -12.93 10.66 -3.40
N PHE A 158 -12.32 9.47 -3.44
CA PHE A 158 -12.79 8.33 -2.65
C PHE A 158 -12.73 8.64 -1.15
N PHE A 159 -11.60 9.14 -0.65
CA PHE A 159 -11.43 9.38 0.78
C PHE A 159 -12.34 10.50 1.30
N TRP A 160 -12.65 11.51 0.48
CA TRP A 160 -13.68 12.50 0.85
C TRP A 160 -15.09 11.90 0.97
N GLN A 161 -15.43 10.97 0.07
CA GLN A 161 -16.73 10.31 0.09
C GLN A 161 -16.85 9.33 1.26
N ALA A 162 -15.79 8.57 1.54
CA ALA A 162 -15.80 7.52 2.56
C ALA A 162 -15.62 8.06 4.00
N TYR A 163 -14.99 9.22 4.17
CA TYR A 163 -14.66 9.78 5.49
C TYR A 163 -15.20 11.21 5.64
N PRO A 164 -16.52 11.40 5.72
CA PRO A 164 -17.08 12.73 5.96
C PRO A 164 -16.55 13.30 7.28
N LEU A 165 -16.07 14.55 7.24
CA LEU A 165 -15.65 15.25 8.44
C LEU A 165 -16.88 15.59 9.29
N ALA A 166 -16.66 15.70 10.61
CA ALA A 166 -17.68 16.23 11.51
C ALA A 166 -18.15 17.63 11.07
N PRO A 167 -19.42 18.00 11.35
CA PRO A 167 -19.92 19.35 11.13
C PRO A 167 -18.99 20.43 11.72
N VAL A 168 -19.02 21.64 11.13
CA VAL A 168 -18.17 22.77 11.57
C VAL A 168 -18.28 23.02 13.08
N PRO A 169 -19.47 23.06 13.71
CA PRO A 169 -19.57 23.29 15.15
C PRO A 169 -18.78 22.27 15.98
N ASP A 170 -18.90 20.98 15.64
CA ASP A 170 -18.25 19.88 16.39
C ASP A 170 -16.73 19.91 16.26
N ARG A 171 -16.21 20.33 15.10
CA ARG A 171 -14.74 20.45 14.87
C ARG A 171 -14.09 21.58 15.65
N LEU A 172 -14.88 22.59 16.02
CA LEU A 172 -14.43 23.80 16.72
C LEU A 172 -14.77 23.78 18.21
N ALA A 173 -15.56 22.80 18.67
CA ALA A 173 -15.87 22.64 20.08
C ALA A 173 -14.60 22.45 20.92
N GLY A 174 -14.37 23.32 21.90
CA GLY A 174 -13.21 23.25 22.79
C GLY A 174 -11.89 23.76 22.22
N ARG A 175 -11.91 24.45 21.07
CA ARG A 175 -10.80 25.29 20.63
C ARG A 175 -10.84 26.67 21.27
#